data_AF-A0A416HTG8-F1
#
_entry.id   AF-A0A416HTG8-F1
#
_cell.length_a   1.000
_cell.length_b   1.000
_cell.length_c   1.000
_cell.angle_alpha   90.00
_cell.angle_beta   90.00
_cell.angle_gamma   90.00
#
_symmetry.space_group_name_H-M   'P 1'
#
loop_
_entity.id
_entity.type
_entity.pdbx_description
1 polymer ?
#
loop_
_entity_poly.entity_id
_entity_poly.type
_entity_poly.pdbx_seq_one_letter_code
_entity_poly.pdbx_strand_id
1 'polypeptide(L)'
;MKQDKISEITRKAIEVPMEFTQSLMEKTERVKTPSPKVDKIGRAIGACTGAVLLLTGSAGLLFGKTLWAIGALSAGAVTILSNIIYLGKTKDN
;
A
#
# COMPACT_ATOMS: atom_id res chain seq x y z
N MET A 1 -0.90 37.79 25.07
CA MET A 1 -2.07 37.93 24.17
C MET A 1 -1.83 37.49 22.73
N LYS A 2 -0.76 37.90 22.02
CA LYS A 2 -0.43 37.34 20.68
C LYS A 2 0.29 35.99 20.73
N GLN A 3 1.16 35.78 21.73
CA GLN A 3 1.90 34.53 21.95
C GLN A 3 0.98 33.35 22.31
N ASP A 4 -0.03 33.59 23.15
CA ASP A 4 -1.01 32.57 23.57
C ASP A 4 -1.81 31.99 22.39
N LYS A 5 -2.21 32.85 21.43
CA LYS A 5 -2.91 32.41 20.21
C LYS A 5 -2.02 31.58 19.30
N ILE A 6 -0.74 31.93 19.16
CA ILE A 6 0.21 31.16 18.34
C ILE A 6 0.45 29.78 18.96
N SER A 7 0.57 29.71 20.29
CA SER A 7 0.69 28.44 21.03
C SER A 7 -0.55 27.57 20.87
N GLU A 8 -1.75 28.15 20.96
CA GLU A 8 -3.01 27.40 20.81
C GLU A 8 -3.23 26.89 19.38
N ILE A 9 -2.86 27.68 18.36
CA ILE A 9 -2.91 27.26 16.95
C ILE A 9 -1.90 26.12 16.70
N THR A 10 -0.68 26.25 17.24
CA THR A 10 0.37 25.22 17.12
C THR A 10 -0.06 23.93 17.81
N ARG A 11 -0.68 24.03 18.99
CA ARG A 11 -1.20 22.89 19.75
C ARG A 11 -2.32 22.19 18.98
N LYS A 12 -3.30 22.91 18.44
CA LYS A 12 -4.35 22.33 17.60
C LYS A 12 -3.81 21.71 16.31
N ALA A 13 -2.79 22.32 15.71
CA ALA A 13 -2.14 21.78 14.52
C ALA A 13 -1.34 20.49 14.80
N ILE A 14 -1.03 20.18 16.05
CA ILE A 14 -0.30 18.97 16.48
C ILE A 14 -1.26 17.93 17.06
N GLU A 15 -2.24 18.34 17.88
CA GLU A 15 -3.25 17.45 18.48
C GLU A 15 -4.15 16.84 17.40
N VAL A 16 -4.65 17.62 16.43
CA VAL A 16 -5.54 17.10 15.36
C VAL A 16 -4.87 15.98 14.54
N PRO A 17 -3.64 16.12 14.01
CA PRO A 17 -2.99 15.02 13.31
C PRO A 17 -2.58 13.88 14.26
N MET A 18 -2.28 14.14 15.54
CA MET A 18 -2.01 13.06 16.50
C MET A 18 -3.26 12.22 16.80
N GLU A 19 -4.39 12.85 17.09
CA GLU A 19 -5.66 12.15 17.33
C GLU A 19 -6.12 11.41 16.07
N PHE A 20 -5.93 12.02 14.90
CA PHE A 20 -6.17 11.34 13.62
C PHE A 20 -5.25 10.13 13.45
N THR A 21 -3.95 10.29 13.72
CA THR A 21 -2.96 9.19 13.62
C THR A 21 -3.28 8.07 14.61
N GLN A 22 -3.66 8.39 15.86
CA GLN A 22 -4.06 7.40 16.86
C GLN A 22 -5.34 6.67 16.47
N SER A 23 -6.37 7.39 16.01
CA SER A 23 -7.63 6.79 15.54
C SER A 23 -7.41 5.87 14.35
N LEU A 24 -6.52 6.26 13.42
CA LEU A 24 -6.10 5.41 12.32
C LEU A 24 -5.32 4.19 12.80
N MET A 25 -4.42 4.35 13.76
CA MET A 25 -3.61 3.27 14.32
C MET A 25 -4.48 2.23 15.05
N GLU A 26 -5.49 2.66 15.81
CA GLU A 26 -6.46 1.78 16.46
C GLU A 26 -7.33 1.03 15.42
N LYS A 27 -7.81 1.74 14.38
CA LYS A 27 -8.54 1.11 13.27
C LYS A 27 -7.65 0.12 12.50
N THR A 28 -6.38 0.46 12.27
CA THR A 28 -5.42 -0.42 11.62
C THR A 28 -5.13 -1.64 12.49
N GLU A 29 -5.01 -1.51 13.80
CA GLU A 29 -4.79 -2.64 14.71
C GLU A 29 -5.94 -3.66 14.66
N ARG A 30 -7.20 -3.17 14.60
CA ARG A 30 -8.39 -4.03 14.40
C ARG A 30 -8.43 -4.73 13.04
N VAL A 31 -7.71 -4.22 12.05
CA VAL A 31 -7.65 -4.76 10.68
C VAL A 31 -6.35 -5.54 10.42
N LYS A 32 -5.34 -5.40 11.28
CA LYS A 32 -3.97 -5.92 11.13
C LYS A 32 -3.90 -7.45 11.12
N THR A 33 -4.90 -8.12 11.67
CA THR A 33 -5.03 -9.59 11.62
C THR A 33 -6.19 -9.97 10.70
N PRO A 34 -6.03 -9.88 9.38
CA PRO A 34 -7.01 -10.42 8.46
C PRO A 34 -7.15 -11.92 8.71
N SER A 35 -8.38 -12.42 8.68
CA SER A 35 -8.64 -13.87 8.74
C SER A 35 -7.87 -14.58 7.62
N PRO A 36 -7.30 -15.78 7.84
CA PRO A 36 -6.49 -16.49 6.86
C PRO A 36 -7.19 -16.72 5.51
N LYS A 37 -8.53 -16.70 5.48
CA LYS A 37 -9.32 -16.77 4.24
C LYS A 37 -9.21 -15.49 3.41
N VAL A 38 -9.27 -14.32 4.06
CA VAL A 38 -9.18 -13.01 3.41
C VAL A 38 -7.76 -12.77 2.91
N ASP A 39 -6.75 -13.22 3.66
CA ASP A 39 -5.35 -13.15 3.25
C ASP A 39 -5.09 -13.96 1.96
N LYS A 40 -5.63 -15.19 1.89
CA LYS A 40 -5.53 -16.04 0.71
C LYS A 40 -6.19 -15.42 -0.53
N ILE A 41 -7.34 -14.75 -0.35
CA ILE A 41 -8.04 -14.05 -1.44
C ILE A 41 -7.25 -12.82 -1.88
N GLY A 42 -6.77 -12.00 -0.95
CA GLY A 42 -5.95 -10.83 -1.24
C GLY A 42 -4.68 -11.21 -2.00
N ARG A 43 -4.04 -12.32 -1.61
CA ARG A 43 -2.88 -12.90 -2.29
C ARG A 43 -3.19 -13.36 -3.71
N ALA A 44 -4.33 -14.02 -3.93
CA ALA A 44 -4.77 -14.44 -5.26
C ALA A 44 -5.03 -13.24 -6.18
N ILE A 45 -5.74 -12.21 -5.67
CA ILE A 45 -6.01 -10.98 -6.41
C ILE A 45 -4.71 -10.24 -6.74
N GLY A 46 -3.79 -10.13 -5.78
CA GLY A 46 -2.48 -9.50 -5.99
C GLY A 46 -1.65 -10.22 -7.06
N ALA A 47 -1.63 -11.56 -7.05
CA ALA A 47 -0.95 -12.36 -8.06
C ALA A 47 -1.57 -12.19 -9.46
N CYS A 48 -2.91 -12.24 -9.56
CA CYS A 48 -3.61 -12.01 -10.83
C CYS A 48 -3.36 -10.60 -11.37
N THR A 49 -3.44 -9.59 -10.49
CA THR A 49 -3.22 -8.19 -10.86
C THR A 49 -1.78 -7.97 -11.34
N GLY A 50 -0.80 -8.50 -10.61
CA GLY A 50 0.61 -8.45 -11.02
C GLY A 50 0.85 -9.13 -12.37
N ALA A 51 0.28 -10.30 -12.61
CA ALA A 51 0.39 -11.02 -13.88
C ALA A 51 -0.23 -10.23 -15.05
N VAL A 52 -1.42 -9.65 -14.86
CA VAL A 52 -2.07 -8.82 -15.89
C VAL A 52 -1.22 -7.59 -16.20
N LEU A 53 -0.70 -6.91 -15.18
CA LEU A 53 0.16 -5.74 -15.39
C LEU A 53 1.45 -6.09 -16.15
N LEU A 54 2.08 -7.23 -15.84
CA LEU A 54 3.25 -7.69 -16.59
C LEU A 54 2.90 -7.99 -18.06
N LEU A 55 1.81 -8.73 -18.31
CA LEU A 55 1.38 -9.07 -19.68
C LEU A 55 1.04 -7.82 -20.50
N THR A 56 0.31 -6.89 -19.89
CA THR A 56 -0.09 -5.64 -20.56
C THR A 56 1.12 -4.73 -20.81
N GLY A 57 2.08 -4.70 -19.88
CA GLY A 57 3.34 -3.99 -20.06
C GLY A 57 4.21 -4.60 -21.17
N SER A 58 4.35 -5.93 -21.22
CA SER A 58 5.06 -6.63 -22.28
C SER A 58 4.40 -6.40 -23.66
N ALA A 59 3.07 -6.44 -23.75
CA ALA A 59 2.36 -6.11 -24.98
C ALA A 59 2.57 -4.63 -25.38
N GLY A 60 2.54 -3.70 -24.42
CA GLY A 60 2.77 -2.27 -24.65
C GLY A 60 4.17 -1.96 -25.21
N LEU A 61 5.19 -2.75 -24.84
CA LEU A 61 6.53 -2.68 -25.43
C LEU A 61 6.52 -3.06 -26.91
N LEU A 62 5.75 -4.09 -27.29
CA LEU A 62 5.63 -4.55 -28.68
C LEU A 62 4.91 -3.53 -29.58
N PHE A 63 3.95 -2.78 -29.02
CA PHE A 63 3.23 -1.72 -29.74
C PHE A 63 3.91 -0.34 -29.69
N GLY A 64 5.15 -0.25 -29.18
CA GLY A 64 5.94 1.00 -29.17
C GLY A 64 5.50 2.04 -28.13
N LYS A 65 4.61 1.68 -27.18
CA LYS A 65 4.16 2.56 -26.08
C LYS A 65 5.04 2.37 -24.84
N THR A 66 6.33 2.60 -25.02
CA THR A 66 7.41 2.26 -24.08
C THR A 66 7.23 2.89 -22.69
N LEU A 67 6.78 4.15 -22.58
CA LEU A 67 6.56 4.80 -21.28
C LEU A 67 5.47 4.10 -20.44
N TRP A 68 4.35 3.76 -21.08
CA TRP A 68 3.25 3.06 -20.44
C TRP A 68 3.63 1.63 -20.07
N ALA A 69 4.40 0.98 -20.95
CA ALA A 69 4.90 -0.37 -20.72
C ALA A 69 5.86 -0.46 -19.53
N ILE A 70 6.78 0.50 -19.40
CA ILE A 70 7.71 0.57 -18.26
C ILE A 70 6.94 0.81 -16.94
N GLY A 71 5.94 1.70 -16.97
CA GLY A 71 5.06 1.93 -15.82
C GLY A 71 4.30 0.66 -15.40
N ALA A 72 3.72 -0.06 -16.37
CA ALA A 72 2.99 -1.29 -16.09
C ALA A 72 3.91 -2.43 -15.60
N LEU A 73 5.09 -2.58 -16.21
CA LEU A 73 6.08 -3.59 -15.80
C LEU A 73 6.61 -3.35 -14.40
N SER A 74 6.97 -2.11 -14.07
CA SER A 74 7.47 -1.75 -12.73
C SER A 74 6.41 -1.98 -11.66
N ALA A 75 5.16 -1.55 -11.90
CA ALA A 75 4.05 -1.78 -10.97
C ALA A 75 3.73 -3.29 -10.82
N GLY A 76 3.77 -4.06 -11.92
CA GLY A 76 3.60 -5.52 -11.87
C GLY A 76 4.69 -6.23 -11.08
N ALA A 77 5.96 -5.84 -11.30
CA ALA A 77 7.11 -6.39 -10.59
C ALA A 77 7.07 -6.09 -9.09
N VAL A 78 6.77 -4.84 -8.70
CA VAL A 78 6.63 -4.44 -7.28
C VAL A 78 5.50 -5.22 -6.61
N THR A 79 4.38 -5.42 -7.29
CA THR A 79 3.23 -6.18 -6.77
C THR A 79 3.60 -7.64 -6.50
N ILE A 80 4.30 -8.29 -7.44
CA ILE A 80 4.75 -9.68 -7.28
C ILE A 80 5.80 -9.79 -6.17
N LEU A 81 6.76 -8.87 -6.14
CA LEU A 81 7.83 -8.85 -5.15
C LEU A 81 7.27 -8.66 -3.73
N SER A 82 6.32 -7.74 -3.57
CA SER A 82 5.62 -7.52 -2.30
C SER A 82 4.90 -8.79 -1.82
N ASN A 83 4.22 -9.49 -2.74
CA ASN A 83 3.51 -10.73 -2.41
C ASN A 83 4.48 -11.87 -2.03
N ILE A 84 5.64 -11.98 -2.70
CA ILE A 84 6.68 -12.98 -2.39
C ILE A 84 7.30 -12.73 -1.01
N ILE A 85 7.67 -11.48 -0.71
CA ILE A 85 8.25 -11.11 0.60
C ILE A 85 7.27 -11.42 1.73
N TYR A 86 5.99 -11.13 1.52
CA TYR A 86 4.95 -11.46 2.50
C TYR A 86 4.81 -12.97 2.71
N LEU A 87 4.94 -13.78 1.65
CA LEU A 87 4.95 -15.24 1.69
C LEU A 87 6.13 -15.83 2.46
N GLY A 88 7.32 -15.24 2.31
CA GLY A 88 8.50 -15.59 3.10
C GLY A 88 8.29 -15.36 4.60
N LYS A 89 7.66 -14.24 4.98
CA LYS A 89 7.36 -13.94 6.38
C LYS A 89 6.28 -14.81 7.01
N THR A 90 5.32 -15.34 6.24
CA THR A 90 4.28 -16.24 6.78
C THR A 90 4.75 -17.68 6.95
N LYS A 91 5.92 -18.05 6.39
CA LYS A 91 6.45 -19.42 6.43
C LYS A 91 7.45 -19.64 7.58
N ASP A 92 7.94 -18.56 8.18
CA ASP A 92 8.91 -18.56 9.29
C ASP A 92 8.25 -18.37 10.68
N ASN A 93 6.93 -18.18 10.71
CA ASN A 93 6.09 -18.10 11.91
C ASN A 93 5.20 -19.33 12.00
#